data_AF-A0A821XJF5-F1
#
_entry.id   AF-A0A821XJF5-F1
#
_cell.length_a   1.000
_cell.length_b   1.000
_cell.length_c   1.000
_cell.angle_alpha   90.00
_cell.angle_beta   90.00
_cell.angle_gamma   90.00
#
_symmetry.space_group_name_H-M   'P 1'
#
loop_
_entity.id
_entity.type
_entity.pdbx_description
1 polymer ?
#
loop_
_entity_poly.entity_id
_entity_poly.type
_entity_poly.pdbx_seq_one_letter_code
_entity_poly.pdbx_strand_id
1 'polypeptide(L)'
;MRESRIRQQQAINPSKRHKWYVLVGCDTYVNVPHLLKQLEPYNFTQPYFIGGSVGEQMCYHKNGTTYKSLFVGGNTAHVLSAALVEA
;
A
#
# COMPACT_ATOMS: atom_id res chain seq x y z
N MET A 1 5.42 -9.13 -33.27
CA MET A 1 4.72 -9.91 -32.22
C MET A 1 5.27 -9.53 -30.85
N ARG A 2 4.65 -8.56 -30.17
CA ARG A 2 5.13 -8.00 -28.88
C ARG A 2 3.94 -7.77 -27.92
N GLU A 3 3.01 -8.71 -27.84
CA GLU A 3 1.71 -8.49 -27.15
C GLU A 3 1.31 -9.54 -26.10
N SER A 4 2.20 -10.41 -25.63
CA SER A 4 1.78 -11.53 -24.77
C SER A 4 2.26 -11.48 -23.31
N ARG A 5 2.75 -10.34 -22.80
CA ARG A 5 3.37 -10.30 -21.45
C ARG A 5 2.85 -9.22 -20.51
N ILE A 6 1.59 -8.78 -20.56
CA ILE A 6 1.02 -7.93 -19.50
C ILE A 6 -0.47 -8.18 -19.31
N ARG A 7 -0.89 -9.42 -18.98
CA ARG A 7 -2.22 -9.68 -18.38
C ARG A 7 -2.17 -10.93 -17.49
N GLN A 8 -1.33 -10.88 -16.45
CA GLN A 8 -1.59 -11.67 -15.24
C GLN A 8 -1.85 -10.70 -14.09
N GLN A 9 -2.93 -9.91 -14.22
CA GLN A 9 -3.66 -9.55 -13.01
C GLN A 9 -4.23 -10.88 -12.51
N GLN A 10 -3.56 -11.46 -11.50
CA GLN A 10 -4.11 -12.61 -10.80
C GLN A 10 -5.51 -12.20 -10.35
N ALA A 11 -6.54 -12.83 -10.92
CA ALA A 11 -7.89 -12.70 -10.41
C ALA A 11 -7.81 -13.06 -8.93
N ILE A 12 -8.00 -12.05 -8.07
CA ILE A 12 -8.04 -12.24 -6.62
C ILE A 12 -9.12 -13.29 -6.39
N ASN A 13 -8.73 -14.49 -6.00
CA ASN A 13 -9.69 -15.55 -5.75
C ASN A 13 -10.56 -15.07 -4.58
N PRO A 14 -11.86 -14.78 -4.78
CA PRO A 14 -12.70 -14.19 -3.75
C PRO A 14 -12.82 -15.10 -2.51
N SER A 15 -12.47 -16.39 -2.63
CA SER A 15 -12.46 -17.34 -1.52
C SER A 15 -11.22 -17.25 -0.62
N LYS A 16 -10.21 -16.43 -0.95
CA LYS A 16 -9.00 -16.24 -0.13
C LYS A 16 -8.81 -14.76 0.20
N ARG A 17 -9.55 -14.29 1.20
CA ARG A 17 -9.38 -12.94 1.77
C ARG A 17 -7.99 -12.82 2.39
N HIS A 18 -7.17 -11.91 1.88
CA HIS A 18 -5.85 -11.63 2.44
C HIS A 18 -5.97 -10.74 3.67
N LYS A 19 -5.15 -10.99 4.70
CA LYS A 19 -5.13 -10.18 5.94
C LYS A 19 -4.45 -8.83 5.73
N TRP A 20 -3.41 -8.82 4.90
CA TRP A 20 -2.52 -7.69 4.68
C TRP A 20 -2.24 -7.54 3.19
N TYR A 21 -2.22 -6.30 2.72
CA TYR A 21 -1.88 -5.93 1.35
C TYR A 21 -0.63 -5.05 1.40
N VAL A 22 0.34 -5.29 0.53
CA VAL A 22 1.59 -4.53 0.48
C VAL A 22 1.65 -3.79 -0.85
N LEU A 23 1.72 -2.46 -0.79
CA LEU A 23 2.02 -1.59 -1.92
C LEU A 23 3.52 -1.33 -1.93
N VAL A 24 4.18 -1.65 -3.04
CA VAL A 24 5.64 -1.60 -3.13
C VAL A 24 6.09 -1.23 -4.54
N GLY A 25 7.14 -0.40 -4.64
CA GLY A 25 7.77 -0.04 -5.90
C GLY A 25 8.46 -1.24 -6.56
N CYS A 26 8.59 -1.21 -7.88
CA CYS A 26 9.23 -2.31 -8.63
C CYS A 26 10.76 -2.42 -8.40
N ASP A 27 11.35 -1.42 -7.75
CA ASP A 27 12.76 -1.29 -7.39
C ASP A 27 13.03 -1.56 -5.90
N THR A 28 12.01 -1.96 -5.13
CA THR A 28 12.09 -2.12 -3.68
C THR A 28 12.24 -3.58 -3.26
N TYR A 29 13.26 -3.89 -2.46
CA TYR A 29 13.41 -5.19 -1.81
C TYR A 29 12.56 -5.28 -0.53
N VAL A 30 11.83 -6.38 -0.35
CA VAL A 30 10.99 -6.62 0.83
C VAL A 30 11.52 -7.82 1.63
N ASN A 31 11.91 -7.58 2.88
CA ASN A 31 12.22 -8.66 3.83
C ASN A 31 10.91 -9.21 4.43
N VAL A 32 10.29 -10.18 3.75
CA VAL A 32 8.98 -10.73 4.12
C VAL A 32 8.92 -11.30 5.56
N PRO A 33 9.89 -12.12 6.03
CA PRO A 33 9.86 -12.62 7.42
C PRO A 33 9.89 -11.50 8.46
N HIS A 34 10.71 -10.46 8.23
CA HIS A 34 10.76 -9.31 9.13
C HIS A 34 9.45 -8.52 9.12
N LEU A 35 8.88 -8.31 7.93
CA LEU A 35 7.61 -7.62 7.76
C LEU A 35 6.49 -8.33 8.53
N LEU A 36 6.37 -9.65 8.39
CA LEU A 36 5.34 -10.42 9.09
C LEU A 36 5.47 -10.31 10.61
N LYS A 37 6.70 -10.36 11.13
CA LYS A 37 6.98 -10.16 12.57
C LYS A 37 6.56 -8.76 13.05
N GLN A 38 6.77 -7.73 12.24
CA GLN A 38 6.31 -6.37 12.57
C GLN A 38 4.78 -6.22 12.59
N LEU A 39 4.07 -7.08 11.84
CA LEU A 39 2.60 -7.04 11.76
C LEU A 39 1.90 -7.83 12.88
N GLU A 40 2.61 -8.68 13.62
CA GLU A 40 2.05 -9.49 14.73
C GLU A 40 1.23 -8.70 15.76
N PRO A 41 1.61 -7.47 16.15
CA PRO A 41 0.84 -6.70 17.14
C PRO A 41 -0.48 -6.12 16.61
N TYR A 42 -0.68 -6.11 15.29
CA TYR A 42 -1.80 -5.41 14.67
C TYR A 42 -2.96 -6.36 14.35
N ASN A 43 -4.19 -5.93 14.67
CA ASN A 43 -5.39 -6.65 14.28
C ASN A 43 -5.86 -6.25 12.87
N PHE A 44 -5.68 -7.12 11.88
CA PHE A 44 -6.05 -6.86 10.49
C PHE A 44 -7.55 -6.58 10.24
N THR A 45 -8.43 -6.80 11.22
CA THR A 45 -9.86 -6.43 11.15
C THR A 45 -10.11 -4.97 11.52
N GLN A 46 -9.08 -4.22 11.94
CA GLN A 46 -9.13 -2.78 12.17
C GLN A 46 -8.41 -2.04 11.03
N PRO A 47 -8.82 -0.80 10.71
CA PRO A 47 -8.26 -0.06 9.59
C PRO A 47 -6.85 0.45 9.92
N TYR A 48 -5.84 -0.23 9.39
CA TYR A 48 -4.44 0.17 9.51
C TYR A 48 -3.80 0.52 8.18
N PHE A 49 -3.05 1.63 8.21
CA PHE A 49 -2.07 2.06 7.22
C PHE A 49 -0.70 2.09 7.91
N ILE A 50 0.22 1.22 7.52
CA ILE A 50 1.50 1.01 8.22
C ILE A 50 2.67 1.25 7.27
N GLY A 51 3.63 2.06 7.72
CA GLY A 51 4.95 2.16 7.11
C GLY A 51 5.13 3.30 6.12
N GLY A 52 6.35 3.28 5.59
CA GLY A 52 7.03 4.24 4.72
C GLY A 52 7.00 5.71 5.13
N SER A 53 7.55 6.57 4.27
CA SER A 53 7.84 7.96 4.63
C SER A 53 6.56 8.79 4.61
N VAL A 54 6.03 9.01 5.80
CA VAL A 54 4.90 9.90 6.04
C VAL A 54 5.45 11.31 6.26
N GLY A 55 5.08 12.24 5.38
CA GLY A 55 5.43 13.65 5.53
C GLY A 55 4.24 14.53 5.17
N GLU A 56 4.10 15.66 5.86
CA GLU A 56 3.22 16.72 5.38
C GLU A 56 3.86 17.37 4.16
N GLN A 57 3.16 17.30 3.02
CA GLN A 57 3.51 18.07 1.83
C GLN A 57 2.46 19.15 1.57
N MET A 58 2.94 20.31 1.13
CA MET A 58 2.09 21.36 0.59
C MET A 58 1.71 21.01 -0.84
N CYS A 59 0.43 20.78 -1.07
CA CYS A 59 -0.15 20.52 -2.38
C CYS A 59 -0.88 21.77 -2.89
N TYR A 60 -0.87 21.96 -4.21
CA TYR A 60 -1.57 23.06 -4.87
C TYR A 60 -2.92 22.59 -5.41
N HIS A 61 -3.99 23.30 -5.10
CA HIS A 61 -5.26 23.17 -5.79
C HIS A 61 -5.23 23.89 -7.14
N LYS A 62 -6.12 23.47 -8.05
CA LYS A 62 -6.30 24.12 -9.37
C LYS A 62 -6.72 25.58 -9.29
N ASN A 63 -7.32 26.02 -8.18
CA ASN A 63 -7.73 27.39 -7.92
C ASN A 63 -6.63 28.25 -7.27
N GLY A 64 -5.41 27.72 -7.12
CA GLY A 64 -4.28 28.43 -6.54
C GLY A 64 -4.18 28.39 -5.02
N THR A 65 -5.13 27.78 -4.30
CA THR A 65 -4.98 27.58 -2.85
C THR A 65 -4.01 26.43 -2.55
N THR A 66 -3.34 26.50 -1.41
CA THR A 66 -2.52 25.41 -0.91
C THR A 66 -3.22 24.67 0.22
N TYR A 67 -2.98 23.37 0.31
CA TYR A 67 -3.43 22.56 1.43
C TYR A 67 -2.30 21.62 1.85
N LYS A 68 -2.30 21.27 3.13
CA LYS A 68 -1.41 20.24 3.66
C LYS A 68 -2.06 18.88 3.41
N SER A 69 -1.32 18.00 2.74
CA SER A 69 -1.71 16.60 2.61
C SER A 69 -0.67 15.72 3.27
N LEU A 70 -1.15 14.66 3.91
CA LEU A 70 -0.28 13.58 4.36
C LEU A 70 0.16 12.82 3.11
N PHE A 71 1.41 12.99 2.72
CA PHE A 71 1.98 12.27 1.59
C PHE A 71 2.71 11.04 2.08
N VAL A 72 2.56 9.98 1.29
CA VAL A 72 3.18 8.70 1.53
C VAL A 72 4.12 8.42 0.36
N GLY A 73 5.43 8.34 0.65
CA GLY A 73 6.45 8.16 -0.38
C GLY A 73 6.25 6.92 -1.24
N GLY A 74 5.98 7.09 -2.54
CA GLY A 74 5.69 5.96 -3.46
C GLY A 74 6.82 4.92 -3.62
N ASN A 75 8.05 5.27 -3.25
CA ASN A 75 9.21 4.36 -3.30
C ASN A 75 9.43 3.60 -1.98
N THR A 76 8.62 3.85 -0.95
CA THR A 76 8.65 3.06 0.28
C THR A 76 7.52 2.03 0.23
N ALA A 77 7.74 0.84 0.79
CA ALA A 77 6.68 -0.15 0.91
C ALA A 77 5.70 0.28 2.01
N HIS A 78 4.39 0.15 1.76
CA HIS A 78 3.33 0.41 2.73
C HIS A 78 2.41 -0.78 2.85
N VAL A 79 1.96 -1.06 4.06
CA VAL A 79 1.04 -2.16 4.36
C VAL A 79 -0.33 -1.63 4.71
N LEU A 80 -1.35 -2.21 4.10
CA LEU A 80 -2.75 -1.94 4.37
C LEU A 80 -3.39 -3.18 5.00
N SER A 81 -4.18 -2.98 6.06
CA SER A 81 -5.06 -4.03 6.61
C SER A 81 -6.20 -4.36 5.63
N ALA A 82 -6.75 -5.57 5.72
CA ALA A 82 -7.95 -5.96 4.99
C ALA A 82 -9.14 -5.03 5.26
N ALA A 83 -9.35 -4.66 6.52
CA ALA A 83 -10.45 -3.76 6.89
C ALA A 83 -10.34 -2.37 6.26
N LEU A 84 -9.12 -1.87 6.01
CA LEU A 84 -8.91 -0.58 5.35
C LEU A 84 -9.17 -0.65 3.84
N VAL A 85 -8.80 -1.76 3.18
CA VAL A 85 -8.95 -1.92 1.73
C VAL A 85 -10.41 -2.19 1.33
N GLU A 86 -11.16 -2.82 2.23
CA GLU A 86 -12.54 -3.26 1.97
C GLU A 86 -13.62 -2.36 2.58
N ALA A 87 -13.22 -1.25 3.23
CA ALA A 87 -14.12 -0.22 3.74
C ALA A 87 -14.73 0.60 2.60
#